data_AF-A0AAJ6GQ71-F1
#
_entry.id   AF-A0AAJ6GQ71-F1
#
_cell.length_a   1.000
_cell.length_b   1.000
_cell.length_c   1.000
_cell.angle_alpha   90.00
_cell.angle_beta   90.00
_cell.angle_gamma   90.00
#
_symmetry.space_group_name_H-M   'P 1'
#
loop_
_entity.id
_entity.type
_entity.pdbx_description
1 polymer ?
#
loop_
_entity_poly.entity_id
_entity_poly.type
_entity_poly.pdbx_seq_one_letter_code
_entity_poly.pdbx_strand_id
1 'polypeptide(L)'
;MTATNPVDVANRLEAMGLNEAALREAVNQGHLQRTRLTANHPIIYHGLNMWGEIVAALRDQLRPLDWVREDIGSYALTVNEDLKLAITVASGDEATGNPDAHPTNRSRKGRNTVDAIEANRQFELFEQMPPARTDEDEGKQTWVLMHHTDIARGEIRVELSRPLSIGSDGKINQWAERIILAGIPFDDQLIEIYPPSGPDIDFDIQRKA
;
A
#
# COMPACT_ATOMS: atom_id res chain seq x y z
N MET A 1 15.57 9.21 7.00
CA MET A 1 14.75 9.48 8.21
C MET A 1 13.76 8.35 8.40
N THR A 2 13.50 7.89 9.63
CA THR A 2 12.53 6.82 9.89
C THR A 2 11.57 7.28 10.98
N ALA A 3 10.28 7.34 10.68
CA ALA A 3 9.22 7.60 11.63
C ALA A 3 8.59 6.27 12.08
N THR A 4 8.61 6.02 13.39
CA THR A 4 8.10 4.78 14.00
C THR A 4 7.22 5.00 15.23
N ASN A 5 7.42 6.12 15.93
CA ASN A 5 6.55 6.52 17.03
C ASN A 5 5.17 6.91 16.45
N PRO A 6 4.04 6.41 16.99
CA PRO A 6 2.71 6.71 16.49
C PRO A 6 2.41 8.20 16.29
N VAL A 7 2.92 9.07 17.17
CA VAL A 7 2.71 10.53 17.04
C VAL A 7 3.46 11.09 15.83
N ASP A 8 4.73 10.68 15.64
CA ASP A 8 5.54 11.13 14.51
C ASP A 8 4.99 10.60 13.17
N VAL A 9 4.52 9.35 13.17
CA VAL A 9 3.85 8.73 12.02
C VAL A 9 2.58 9.50 11.66
N ALA A 10 1.71 9.77 12.63
CA ALA A 10 0.47 10.51 12.39
C ALA A 10 0.74 11.92 11.86
N ASN A 11 1.64 12.67 12.50
CA ASN A 11 2.02 14.02 12.06
C ASN A 11 2.59 14.03 10.65
N ARG A 12 3.42 13.03 10.31
CA ARG A 12 4.04 12.97 8.99
C ARG A 12 3.02 12.64 7.90
N LEU A 13 2.11 11.72 8.16
CA LEU A 13 1.02 11.37 7.23
C LEU A 13 0.05 12.54 7.05
N GLU A 14 -0.29 13.25 8.13
CA GLU A 14 -1.15 14.44 8.07
C GLU A 14 -0.54 15.52 7.18
N ALA A 15 0.77 15.77 7.29
CA ALA A 15 1.51 16.68 6.41
C ALA A 15 1.49 16.26 4.93
N MET A 16 1.14 15.00 4.63
CA MET A 16 0.98 14.48 3.27
C MET A 16 -0.49 14.40 2.83
N GLY A 17 -1.44 14.91 3.63
CA GLY A 17 -2.87 14.75 3.35
C GLY A 17 -3.34 13.29 3.41
N LEU A 18 -2.69 12.49 4.26
CA LEU A 18 -2.96 11.06 4.44
C LEU A 18 -3.37 10.77 5.89
N ASN A 19 -4.01 9.63 6.09
CA ASN A 19 -4.17 9.03 7.42
C ASN A 19 -3.77 7.56 7.37
N GLU A 20 -3.28 7.05 8.49
CA GLU A 20 -2.77 5.69 8.59
C GLU A 20 -3.85 4.62 8.35
N ALA A 21 -5.09 4.88 8.80
CA ALA A 21 -6.20 3.94 8.66
C ALA A 21 -6.53 3.65 7.19
N ALA A 22 -6.54 4.66 6.32
CA ALA A 22 -6.77 4.52 4.89
C ALA A 22 -5.72 3.63 4.22
N LEU A 23 -4.45 3.82 4.55
CA LEU A 23 -3.34 3.02 4.00
C LEU A 23 -3.40 1.57 4.47
N ARG A 24 -3.66 1.35 5.76
CA ARG A 24 -3.80 0.01 6.34
C ARG A 24 -5.03 -0.72 5.78
N GLU A 25 -6.16 -0.02 5.64
CA GLU A 25 -7.38 -0.60 5.09
C GLU A 25 -7.21 -1.04 3.63
N ALA A 26 -6.51 -0.26 2.81
CA ALA A 26 -6.20 -0.66 1.44
C ALA A 26 -5.41 -1.97 1.38
N VAL A 27 -4.40 -2.13 2.25
CA VAL A 27 -3.61 -3.36 2.34
C VAL A 27 -4.44 -4.53 2.88
N ASN A 28 -5.30 -4.27 3.88
CA ASN A 28 -6.19 -5.25 4.46
C ASN A 28 -7.17 -5.83 3.42
N GLN A 29 -7.85 -4.97 2.65
CA GLN A 29 -8.75 -5.39 1.58
C GLN A 29 -8.06 -6.30 0.57
N GLY A 30 -6.87 -5.93 0.10
CA GLY A 30 -6.11 -6.78 -0.82
C GLY A 30 -5.71 -8.13 -0.22
N HIS A 31 -5.39 -8.16 1.07
CA HIS A 31 -5.12 -9.41 1.79
C HIS A 31 -6.36 -10.30 1.89
N LEU A 32 -7.52 -9.74 2.27
CA LEU A 32 -8.79 -10.47 2.35
C LEU A 32 -9.21 -11.08 1.01
N GLN A 33 -8.88 -10.43 -0.11
CA GLN A 33 -9.11 -11.02 -1.43
C GLN A 33 -8.11 -12.13 -1.75
N ARG A 34 -6.84 -11.98 -1.36
CA ARG A 34 -5.82 -13.02 -1.54
C ARG A 34 -6.12 -14.28 -0.74
N THR A 35 -6.69 -14.17 0.47
CA THR A 35 -7.01 -15.32 1.33
C THR A 35 -8.13 -16.19 0.76
N ARG A 36 -8.97 -15.66 -0.13
CA ARG A 36 -10.02 -16.40 -0.84
C ARG A 36 -9.48 -17.30 -1.96
N LEU A 37 -8.22 -17.14 -2.33
CA LEU A 37 -7.61 -17.90 -3.43
C LEU A 37 -7.15 -19.27 -2.96
N THR A 38 -7.62 -20.31 -3.64
CA THR A 38 -7.22 -21.71 -3.40
C THR A 38 -5.96 -22.11 -4.15
N ALA A 39 -5.36 -23.25 -3.78
CA ALA A 39 -4.23 -23.87 -4.49
C ALA A 39 -4.49 -24.20 -5.97
N ASN A 40 -5.75 -24.22 -6.42
CA ASN A 40 -6.11 -24.40 -7.83
C ASN A 40 -5.86 -23.16 -8.69
N HIS A 41 -5.62 -21.98 -8.10
CA HIS A 41 -5.26 -20.78 -8.85
C HIS A 41 -3.78 -20.82 -9.28
N PRO A 42 -3.43 -20.19 -10.41
CA PRO A 42 -2.03 -20.04 -10.78
C PRO A 42 -1.23 -19.29 -9.71
N ILE A 43 -0.01 -19.74 -9.42
CA ILE A 43 0.85 -19.15 -8.36
C ILE A 43 1.02 -17.63 -8.53
N ILE A 44 1.20 -17.16 -9.77
CA ILE A 44 1.37 -15.73 -10.07
C ILE A 44 0.12 -14.90 -9.76
N TYR A 45 -1.07 -15.50 -9.85
CA TYR A 45 -2.35 -14.82 -9.67
C TYR A 45 -2.52 -14.31 -8.23
N HIS A 46 -1.99 -15.02 -7.23
CA HIS A 46 -2.09 -14.59 -5.83
C HIS A 46 -1.48 -13.20 -5.58
N GLY A 47 -0.30 -12.95 -6.16
CA GLY A 47 0.37 -11.66 -6.05
C GLY A 47 -0.29 -10.58 -6.90
N LEU A 48 -0.69 -10.92 -8.13
CA LEU A 48 -1.36 -9.99 -9.04
C LEU A 48 -2.73 -9.54 -8.51
N ASN A 49 -3.53 -10.48 -8.00
CA ASN A 49 -4.83 -10.20 -7.40
C ASN A 49 -4.67 -9.27 -6.19
N MET A 50 -3.81 -9.65 -5.23
CA MET A 50 -3.56 -8.82 -4.06
C MET A 50 -3.12 -7.41 -4.46
N TRP A 51 -2.16 -7.28 -5.38
CA TRP A 51 -1.68 -5.98 -5.84
C TRP A 51 -2.80 -5.12 -6.46
N GLY A 52 -3.60 -5.69 -7.37
CA GLY A 52 -4.70 -4.96 -8.01
C GLY A 52 -5.77 -4.50 -7.01
N GLU A 53 -6.11 -5.35 -6.05
CA GLU A 53 -7.08 -5.04 -4.99
C GLU A 53 -6.57 -3.97 -4.02
N ILE A 54 -5.28 -3.99 -3.64
CA ILE A 54 -4.69 -2.90 -2.84
C ILE A 54 -4.73 -1.59 -3.62
N VAL A 55 -4.38 -1.59 -4.90
CA VAL A 55 -4.40 -0.37 -5.73
C VAL A 55 -5.81 0.21 -5.83
N ALA A 56 -6.82 -0.64 -6.07
CA ALA A 56 -8.21 -0.21 -6.14
C ALA A 56 -8.68 0.37 -4.79
N ALA A 57 -8.48 -0.38 -3.70
CA ALA A 57 -8.86 0.06 -2.36
C ALA A 57 -8.13 1.33 -1.94
N LEU A 58 -6.84 1.49 -2.26
CA LEU A 58 -6.08 2.70 -1.98
C LEU A 58 -6.71 3.92 -2.67
N ARG A 59 -7.07 3.79 -3.95
CA ARG A 59 -7.71 4.87 -4.71
C ARG A 59 -9.06 5.24 -4.12
N ASP A 60 -9.86 4.27 -3.70
CA ASP A 60 -11.16 4.53 -3.07
C ASP A 60 -11.02 5.21 -1.70
N GLN A 61 -10.07 4.75 -0.88
CA GLN A 61 -9.81 5.31 0.45
C GLN A 61 -9.26 6.74 0.39
N LEU A 62 -8.43 7.06 -0.61
CA LEU A 62 -7.79 8.37 -0.72
C LEU A 62 -8.56 9.38 -1.58
N ARG A 63 -9.59 8.94 -2.33
CA ARG A 63 -10.42 9.83 -3.14
C ARG A 63 -11.06 10.99 -2.37
N PRO A 64 -11.58 10.82 -1.13
CA PRO A 64 -12.10 11.93 -0.34
C PRO A 64 -11.03 12.92 0.16
N LEU A 65 -9.74 12.58 -0.01
CA LEU A 65 -8.59 13.38 0.41
C LEU A 65 -7.89 14.03 -0.81
N ASP A 66 -8.65 14.21 -1.91
CA ASP A 66 -8.20 14.81 -3.17
C ASP A 66 -7.08 14.05 -3.89
N TRP A 67 -6.89 12.77 -3.57
CA TRP A 67 -6.03 11.90 -4.37
C TRP A 67 -6.80 11.30 -5.55
N VAL A 68 -6.18 11.29 -6.72
CA VAL A 68 -6.78 10.82 -7.97
C VAL A 68 -5.97 9.68 -8.58
N ARG A 69 -6.64 8.85 -9.38
CA ARG A 69 -5.97 7.79 -10.14
C ARG A 69 -5.10 8.42 -11.24
N GLU A 70 -3.90 7.88 -11.42
CA GLU A 70 -3.06 8.14 -12.58
C GLU A 70 -2.40 6.81 -12.99
N ASP A 71 -2.34 6.53 -14.29
CA ASP A 71 -1.72 5.31 -14.81
C ASP A 71 -0.74 5.69 -15.91
N ILE A 72 0.55 5.37 -15.71
CA ILE A 72 1.61 5.57 -16.71
C ILE A 72 2.02 4.19 -17.22
N GLY A 73 1.38 3.72 -18.29
CA GLY A 73 1.55 2.35 -18.77
C GLY A 73 1.08 1.33 -17.73
N SER A 74 1.98 0.48 -17.23
CA SER A 74 1.69 -0.47 -16.14
C SER A 74 1.95 0.08 -14.74
N TYR A 75 2.33 1.36 -14.63
CA TYR A 75 2.65 1.99 -13.37
C TYR A 75 1.40 2.65 -12.78
N ALA A 76 0.72 1.90 -11.93
CA ALA A 76 -0.46 2.35 -11.22
C ALA A 76 -0.07 3.32 -10.09
N LEU A 77 -0.48 4.58 -10.27
CA LEU A 77 -0.27 5.66 -9.33
C LEU A 77 -1.60 6.13 -8.72
N THR A 78 -1.48 6.69 -7.53
CA THR A 78 -2.50 7.49 -6.85
C THR A 78 -1.81 8.80 -6.49
N VAL A 79 -2.30 9.92 -7.03
CA VAL A 79 -1.56 11.20 -7.00
C VAL A 79 -2.36 12.30 -6.33
N ASN A 80 -1.66 13.20 -5.66
CA ASN A 80 -2.20 14.47 -5.18
C ASN A 80 -1.43 15.61 -5.86
N GLU A 81 -2.14 16.39 -6.68
CA GLU A 81 -1.52 17.42 -7.54
C GLU A 81 -1.08 18.65 -6.76
N ASP A 82 -1.82 19.02 -5.72
CA ASP A 82 -1.54 20.20 -4.89
C ASP A 82 -0.32 19.96 -4.01
N LEU A 83 -0.21 18.77 -3.43
CA LEU A 83 0.92 18.35 -2.60
C LEU A 83 2.12 17.85 -3.42
N LYS A 84 1.97 17.70 -4.74
CA LYS A 84 2.99 17.13 -5.65
C LYS A 84 3.47 15.75 -5.17
N LEU A 85 2.54 14.90 -4.77
CA LEU A 85 2.82 13.54 -4.27
C LEU A 85 2.22 12.47 -5.18
N ALA A 86 2.89 11.33 -5.26
CA ALA A 86 2.38 10.12 -5.89
C ALA A 86 2.63 8.91 -4.99
N ILE A 87 1.71 7.94 -4.99
CA ILE A 87 1.85 6.66 -4.28
C ILE A 87 1.71 5.52 -5.28
N THR A 88 2.64 4.58 -5.23
CA THR A 88 2.54 3.27 -5.88
C THR A 88 2.57 2.16 -4.84
N VAL A 89 2.12 0.95 -5.19
CA VAL A 89 2.06 -0.20 -4.28
C VAL A 89 3.09 -1.25 -4.67
N ALA A 90 3.78 -1.82 -3.69
CA ALA A 90 4.69 -2.93 -3.92
C ALA A 90 4.75 -3.91 -2.74
N SER A 91 4.94 -5.20 -3.05
CA SER A 91 5.31 -6.19 -2.05
C SER A 91 6.78 -6.02 -1.65
N GLY A 92 7.06 -6.01 -0.35
CA GLY A 92 8.40 -5.99 0.21
C GLY A 92 8.92 -7.34 0.68
N ASP A 93 10.18 -7.34 1.13
CA ASP A 93 10.83 -8.47 1.79
C ASP A 93 10.59 -8.46 3.31
N GLU A 94 11.21 -9.40 4.01
CA GLU A 94 11.08 -9.58 5.46
C GLU A 94 11.60 -8.41 6.30
N ALA A 95 12.32 -7.46 5.71
CA ALA A 95 12.77 -6.25 6.38
C ALA A 95 11.70 -5.12 6.39
N THR A 96 10.62 -5.28 5.62
CA THR A 96 9.53 -4.30 5.53
C THR A 96 8.84 -4.09 6.87
N GLY A 97 8.69 -2.84 7.31
CA GLY A 97 8.12 -2.49 8.61
C GLY A 97 9.03 -2.81 9.81
N ASN A 98 10.28 -3.23 9.59
CA ASN A 98 11.28 -3.32 10.65
C ASN A 98 12.14 -2.03 10.65
N PRO A 99 12.14 -1.23 11.73
CA PRO A 99 12.92 0.01 11.82
C PRO A 99 14.43 -0.21 11.69
N ASP A 100 14.92 -1.35 12.16
CA ASP A 100 16.36 -1.64 12.27
C ASP A 100 16.90 -2.37 11.04
N ALA A 101 16.07 -2.63 10.04
CA ALA A 101 16.43 -3.33 8.81
C ALA A 101 16.28 -2.45 7.56
N HIS A 102 16.81 -2.93 6.43
CA HIS A 102 16.76 -2.24 5.15
C HIS A 102 15.87 -3.00 4.16
N PRO A 103 14.61 -2.59 3.98
CA PRO A 103 13.69 -3.30 3.10
C PRO A 103 14.00 -3.08 1.63
N THR A 104 13.60 -4.06 0.81
CA THR A 104 13.58 -3.95 -0.64
C THR A 104 12.30 -4.54 -1.24
N ASN A 105 12.03 -4.22 -2.51
CA ASN A 105 10.93 -4.80 -3.27
C ASN A 105 11.19 -6.29 -3.59
N ARG A 106 10.14 -7.12 -3.49
CA ARG A 106 10.24 -8.57 -3.79
C ARG A 106 10.44 -8.87 -5.27
N SER A 107 9.76 -8.15 -6.17
CA SER A 107 9.89 -8.34 -7.63
C SER A 107 10.71 -7.21 -8.25
N ARG A 108 11.54 -7.51 -9.26
CA ARG A 108 12.32 -6.48 -9.98
C ARG A 108 11.41 -5.35 -10.48
N LYS A 109 11.86 -4.10 -10.33
CA LYS A 109 11.13 -2.94 -10.84
C LYS A 109 11.60 -2.56 -12.25
N GLY A 110 10.66 -1.99 -13.00
CA GLY A 110 10.87 -1.56 -14.38
C GLY A 110 11.28 -0.09 -14.48
N ARG A 111 11.35 0.40 -15.71
CA ARG A 111 11.81 1.75 -16.06
C ARG A 111 11.06 2.86 -15.32
N ASN A 112 9.74 2.77 -15.20
CA ASN A 112 8.93 3.80 -14.53
C ASN A 112 9.31 4.01 -13.06
N THR A 113 9.75 2.95 -12.35
CA THR A 113 10.26 3.12 -10.98
C THR A 113 11.65 3.76 -10.96
N VAL A 114 12.49 3.51 -11.97
CA VAL A 114 13.79 4.18 -12.10
C VAL A 114 13.58 5.67 -12.31
N ASP A 115 12.71 6.06 -13.24
CA ASP A 115 12.43 7.46 -13.54
C ASP A 115 11.82 8.18 -12.32
N ALA A 116 10.92 7.52 -11.56
CA ALA A 116 10.38 8.05 -10.31
C ALA A 116 11.44 8.25 -9.23
N ILE A 117 12.45 7.37 -9.15
CA ILE A 117 13.58 7.51 -8.23
C ILE A 117 14.50 8.65 -8.66
N GLU A 118 14.74 8.84 -9.96
CA GLU A 118 15.49 9.97 -10.48
C GLU A 118 14.81 11.30 -10.13
N ALA A 119 13.49 11.40 -10.32
CA ALA A 119 12.70 12.56 -9.91
C ALA A 119 12.79 12.81 -8.38
N ASN A 120 12.67 11.77 -7.55
CA ASN A 120 12.81 11.89 -6.10
C ASN A 120 14.18 12.47 -5.69
N ARG A 121 15.27 12.08 -6.37
CA ARG A 121 16.60 12.65 -6.09
C ARG A 121 16.66 14.14 -6.42
N GLN A 122 16.04 14.57 -7.51
CA GLN A 122 15.99 15.99 -7.86
C GLN A 122 15.27 16.79 -6.78
N PHE A 123 14.12 16.30 -6.30
CA PHE A 123 13.40 16.89 -5.16
C PHE A 123 14.25 16.97 -3.89
N GLU A 124 14.98 15.91 -3.55
CA GLU A 124 15.87 15.87 -2.39
C GLU A 124 16.97 16.95 -2.47
N LEU A 125 17.52 17.21 -3.65
CA LEU A 125 18.49 18.29 -3.84
C LEU A 125 17.83 19.68 -3.66
N PHE A 126 16.62 19.89 -4.17
CA PHE A 126 15.90 21.15 -4.02
C PHE A 126 15.52 21.44 -2.56
N GLU A 127 15.09 20.42 -1.81
CA GLU A 127 14.80 20.54 -0.36
C GLU A 127 16.03 21.02 0.45
N GLN A 128 17.24 20.78 -0.04
CA GLN A 128 18.50 21.20 0.59
C GLN A 128 18.99 22.59 0.15
N MET A 129 18.37 23.20 -0.86
CA MET A 129 18.70 24.54 -1.34
C MET A 129 17.76 25.60 -0.72
N PRO A 130 18.21 26.86 -0.57
CA PRO A 130 17.30 27.96 -0.22
C PRO A 130 16.18 28.05 -1.28
N PRO A 131 14.94 28.40 -0.90
CA PRO A 131 13.80 28.38 -1.82
C PRO A 131 14.06 29.30 -3.01
N ALA A 132 14.38 28.70 -4.16
CA ALA A 132 14.32 29.36 -5.44
C ALA A 132 12.87 29.31 -5.91
N ARG A 133 12.28 30.46 -6.23
CA ARG A 133 10.97 30.50 -6.90
C ARG A 133 11.15 30.01 -8.32
N THR A 134 10.82 28.75 -8.57
CA THR A 134 10.60 28.23 -9.90
C THR A 134 9.21 27.61 -9.93
N ASP A 135 8.27 28.32 -10.55
CA ASP A 135 6.87 27.94 -10.71
C ASP A 135 6.66 26.79 -11.74
N GLU A 136 7.73 26.03 -12.06
CA GLU A 136 7.79 25.11 -13.20
C GLU A 136 8.28 23.68 -12.85
N ASP A 137 8.26 23.26 -11.57
CA ASP A 137 8.51 21.84 -11.26
C ASP A 137 7.23 21.01 -11.46
N GLU A 138 7.09 20.40 -12.64
CA GLU A 138 6.01 19.47 -12.98
C GLU A 138 6.16 18.08 -12.30
N GLY A 139 7.23 17.87 -11.53
CA GLY A 139 7.51 16.60 -10.87
C GLY A 139 6.59 16.28 -9.68
N LYS A 140 6.52 15.00 -9.31
CA LYS A 140 5.88 14.52 -8.08
C LYS A 140 6.86 13.69 -7.27
N GLN A 141 6.87 13.84 -5.95
CA GLN A 141 7.57 12.91 -5.08
C GLN A 141 6.80 11.59 -5.03
N THR A 142 7.44 10.53 -5.49
CA THR A 142 6.81 9.21 -5.55
C THR A 142 7.18 8.37 -4.33
N TRP A 143 6.15 7.92 -3.63
CA TRP A 143 6.20 7.07 -2.45
C TRP A 143 5.75 5.66 -2.78
N VAL A 144 6.28 4.68 -2.05
CA VAL A 144 5.92 3.26 -2.21
C VAL A 144 5.22 2.79 -0.95
N LEU A 145 3.94 2.44 -1.07
CA LEU A 145 3.21 1.69 -0.05
C LEU A 145 3.66 0.23 -0.12
N MET A 146 4.54 -0.12 0.80
CA MET A 146 5.18 -1.43 0.91
C MET A 146 4.41 -2.30 1.89
N HIS A 147 4.20 -3.57 1.54
CA HIS A 147 3.59 -4.54 2.43
C HIS A 147 4.36 -5.87 2.46
N HIS A 148 4.38 -6.52 3.62
CA HIS A 148 4.94 -7.85 3.81
C HIS A 148 4.04 -8.69 4.72
N THR A 149 3.61 -9.85 4.22
CA THR A 149 2.83 -10.82 4.99
C THR A 149 3.77 -11.66 5.85
N ASP A 150 3.80 -11.39 7.15
CA ASP A 150 4.65 -12.07 8.14
C ASP A 150 3.86 -13.20 8.80
N ILE A 151 3.95 -14.40 8.23
CA ILE A 151 3.23 -15.58 8.72
C ILE A 151 3.69 -15.99 10.13
N ALA A 152 4.96 -15.76 10.46
CA ALA A 152 5.50 -16.12 11.77
C ALA A 152 4.97 -15.19 12.88
N ARG A 153 4.74 -13.91 12.57
CA ARG A 153 4.15 -12.93 13.49
C ARG A 153 2.62 -12.87 13.47
N GLY A 154 1.98 -13.50 12.49
CA GLY A 154 0.52 -13.44 12.36
C GLY A 154 0.01 -12.06 11.93
N GLU A 155 0.78 -11.32 11.12
CA GLU A 155 0.41 -9.96 10.71
C GLU A 155 0.89 -9.60 9.29
N ILE A 156 0.34 -8.50 8.76
CA ILE A 156 0.88 -7.80 7.60
C ILE A 156 1.60 -6.55 8.09
N ARG A 157 2.90 -6.48 7.84
CA ARG A 157 3.71 -5.29 8.09
C ARG A 157 3.59 -4.33 6.92
N VAL A 158 3.41 -3.04 7.20
CA VAL A 158 3.15 -2.00 6.21
C VAL A 158 4.05 -0.79 6.48
N GLU A 159 4.62 -0.21 5.43
CA GLU A 159 5.32 1.07 5.50
C GLU A 159 5.08 1.89 4.23
N LEU A 160 5.13 3.22 4.37
CA LEU A 160 5.15 4.16 3.25
C LEU A 160 6.55 4.76 3.16
N SER A 161 7.26 4.47 2.07
CA SER A 161 8.69 4.79 1.95
C SER A 161 9.04 5.51 0.65
N ARG A 162 9.86 6.57 0.74
CA ARG A 162 10.33 7.38 -0.41
C ARG A 162 11.67 6.83 -0.91
N PRO A 163 11.72 6.15 -2.08
CA PRO A 163 12.95 5.56 -2.59
C PRO A 163 13.92 6.63 -3.11
N LEU A 164 15.21 6.44 -2.83
CA LEU A 164 16.31 7.28 -3.32
C LEU A 164 17.23 6.55 -4.29
N SER A 165 17.27 5.22 -4.27
CA SER A 165 18.17 4.49 -5.16
C SER A 165 17.67 3.09 -5.48
N ILE A 166 18.07 2.63 -6.67
CA ILE A 166 17.75 1.32 -7.22
C ILE A 166 19.03 0.71 -7.81
N GLY A 167 19.29 -0.55 -7.47
CA GLY A 167 20.39 -1.33 -8.02
C GLY A 167 20.14 -1.74 -9.47
N SER A 168 21.20 -2.18 -10.15
CA SER A 168 21.14 -2.71 -11.52
C SER A 168 20.31 -4.00 -11.64
N ASP A 169 20.02 -4.65 -10.52
CA ASP A 169 19.13 -5.79 -10.39
C ASP A 169 17.63 -5.41 -10.32
N GLY A 170 17.31 -4.12 -10.33
CA GLY A 170 15.94 -3.60 -10.22
C GLY A 170 15.38 -3.63 -8.80
N LYS A 171 16.26 -3.61 -7.79
CA LYS A 171 15.92 -3.59 -6.36
C LYS A 171 16.21 -2.23 -5.75
N ILE A 172 15.21 -1.64 -5.10
CA ILE A 172 15.38 -0.43 -4.31
C ILE A 172 16.31 -0.77 -3.15
N ASN A 173 17.36 0.04 -2.96
CA ASN A 173 18.40 -0.22 -1.95
C ASN A 173 18.66 0.97 -1.02
N GLN A 174 18.01 2.11 -1.26
CA GLN A 174 18.10 3.29 -0.39
C GLN A 174 16.77 4.04 -0.34
N TRP A 175 16.46 4.57 0.85
CA TRP A 175 15.25 5.31 1.16
C TRP A 175 15.60 6.68 1.76
N ALA A 176 14.96 7.75 1.29
CA ALA A 176 15.05 9.08 1.91
C ALA A 176 14.34 9.07 3.26
N GLU A 177 13.13 8.52 3.23
CA GLU A 177 12.22 8.50 4.34
C GLU A 177 11.46 7.18 4.38
N ARG A 178 11.22 6.68 5.59
CA ARG A 178 10.40 5.51 5.88
C ARG A 178 9.41 5.85 6.97
N ILE A 179 8.12 5.69 6.69
CA ILE A 179 7.02 5.87 7.64
C ILE A 179 6.47 4.48 7.93
N ILE A 180 6.82 3.92 9.09
CA ILE A 180 6.42 2.55 9.46
C ILE A 180 5.05 2.61 10.14
N LEU A 181 4.06 1.92 9.55
CA LEU A 181 2.70 1.90 10.05
C LEU A 181 2.50 0.74 11.04
N ALA A 182 1.43 0.80 11.83
CA ALA A 182 1.03 -0.32 12.67
C ALA A 182 0.69 -1.55 11.81
N GLY A 183 1.16 -2.72 12.26
CA GLY A 183 0.84 -4.01 11.65
C GLY A 183 -0.67 -4.25 11.56
N ILE A 184 -1.07 -5.01 10.56
CA ILE A 184 -2.44 -5.50 10.41
C ILE A 184 -2.44 -6.94 10.89
N PRO A 185 -2.97 -7.27 12.08
CA PRO A 185 -3.02 -8.65 12.53
C PRO A 185 -3.87 -9.47 11.56
N PHE A 186 -3.52 -10.74 11.35
CA PHE A 186 -4.45 -11.66 10.73
C PHE A 186 -5.61 -11.78 11.69
N ASP A 187 -6.82 -11.48 11.22
CA ASP A 187 -7.99 -11.48 12.07
C ASP A 187 -8.23 -12.90 12.58
N ASP A 188 -7.88 -13.16 13.85
CA ASP A 188 -8.18 -14.41 14.55
C ASP A 188 -9.67 -14.52 14.92
N GLN A 189 -10.47 -13.51 14.58
CA GLN A 189 -11.92 -13.60 14.67
C GLN A 189 -12.47 -14.46 13.54
N LEU A 190 -12.44 -15.77 13.77
CA LEU A 190 -13.48 -16.66 13.26
C LEU A 190 -14.82 -16.02 13.62
N ILE A 191 -15.44 -15.32 12.67
CA ILE A 191 -16.85 -14.98 12.79
C ILE A 191 -17.56 -16.33 12.81
N GLU A 192 -18.01 -16.75 14.00
CA GLU A 192 -18.92 -17.87 14.14
C GLU A 192 -20.16 -17.52 13.31
N ILE A 193 -20.23 -18.09 12.09
CA ILE A 193 -21.42 -17.98 11.26
C ILE A 193 -22.47 -18.85 11.94
N TYR A 194 -23.25 -18.24 12.83
CA TYR A 194 -24.47 -18.85 13.29
C TYR A 194 -25.39 -18.98 12.07
N PRO A 195 -25.84 -20.20 11.70
CA PRO A 195 -26.88 -20.33 10.70
C PRO A 195 -28.06 -19.48 11.18
N PRO A 196 -28.75 -18.76 10.27
CA PRO A 196 -29.91 -17.97 10.66
C PRO A 196 -30.90 -18.91 11.36
N SER A 197 -31.15 -18.68 12.65
CA SER A 197 -32.28 -19.26 13.36
C SER A 197 -33.54 -18.56 12.86
N GLY A 198 -33.97 -18.93 11.66
CA GLY A 198 -35.29 -18.60 11.18
C GLY A 198 -36.34 -19.25 12.11
N PRO A 199 -37.53 -18.66 12.25
CA PRO A 199 -38.63 -19.36 12.89
C PRO A 199 -38.87 -20.70 12.18
N ASP A 200 -39.16 -21.77 12.94
CA ASP A 200 -39.68 -23.02 12.39
C ASP A 200 -41.03 -22.69 11.75
N ILE A 201 -41.04 -22.47 10.43
CA ILE A 201 -42.26 -22.27 9.66
C ILE A 201 -42.74 -23.66 9.25
N ASP A 202 -43.79 -24.13 9.91
CA ASP A 202 -44.49 -25.35 9.55
C ASP A 202 -45.35 -25.06 8.30
N PHE A 203 -45.01 -25.70 7.18
CA PHE A 203 -45.76 -25.53 5.93
C PHE A 203 -46.82 -26.64 5.84
N ASP A 204 -48.09 -26.24 5.85
CA ASP A 204 -49.19 -27.18 5.62
C ASP A 204 -49.30 -27.50 4.12
N ILE A 205 -48.69 -28.62 3.71
CA ILE A 205 -48.67 -29.05 2.30
C ILE A 205 -50.01 -29.71 1.97
N GLN A 206 -50.92 -28.95 1.35
CA GLN A 206 -52.11 -29.54 0.74
C GLN A 206 -51.81 -30.07 -0.65
N ARG A 207 -51.89 -31.40 -0.82
CA ARG A 207 -51.87 -32.03 -2.15
C ARG A 207 -53.20 -31.79 -2.86
N LYS A 208 -53.11 -31.26 -4.06
CA LYS A 208 -54.27 -31.03 -4.95
C LYS A 208 -54.84 -32.38 -5.41
N ALA A 209 -56.14 -32.56 -5.24
CA ALA A 209 -56.90 -33.70 -5.78
C ALA A 209 -57.11 -33.57 -7.30
#